data_AF-U7VC12-F1
#
_entry.id   AF-U7VC12-F1
#
_cell.length_a   1.000
_cell.length_b   1.000
_cell.length_c   1.000
_cell.angle_alpha   90.00
_cell.angle_beta   90.00
_cell.angle_gamma   90.00
#
_symmetry.space_group_name_H-M   'P 1'
#
loop_
_entity.id
_entity.type
_entity.pdbx_description
1 polymer ?
#
loop_
_entity_poly.entity_id
_entity_poly.type
_entity_poly.pdbx_seq_one_letter_code
_entity_poly.pdbx_strand_id
1 'polypeptide(L)'
;MSELEKKIVLTIYKIGPTFISKLANRILENQNEVRESVRALIKNKVLERVENIMVEYKTKEENVVVKHRNHTYYKLTKFGERKAKELDENMEFELREAFKTYNKALQNKLDNNIKEEIIKAIYCVIDFPYSQELNVKAILNERFETLQKEYGHTITLRGEITEIEKEKLLELPNVVII
;
A
#
# COMPACT_ATOMS: atom_id res chain seq x y z
N MET A 1 11.35 0.92 14.86
CA MET A 1 9.94 0.79 14.47
C MET A 1 9.58 2.01 13.66
N SER A 2 9.03 1.82 12.46
CA SER A 2 8.48 2.90 11.65
C SER A 2 7.25 3.52 12.32
N GLU A 3 6.82 4.68 11.85
CA GLU A 3 5.62 5.33 12.38
C GLU A 3 4.36 4.47 12.18
N LEU A 4 4.21 3.86 11.00
CA LEU A 4 3.13 2.93 10.70
C LEU A 4 3.11 1.71 11.63
N GLU A 5 4.28 1.14 11.92
CA GLU A 5 4.41 0.03 12.88
C GLU A 5 3.96 0.44 14.28
N LYS A 6 4.33 1.64 14.75
CA LYS A 6 3.88 2.17 16.05
C LYS A 6 2.35 2.35 16.08
N LYS A 7 1.75 2.92 15.02
CA LYS A 7 0.29 3.06 14.88
C LYS A 7 -0.41 1.70 14.96
N ILE A 8 0.12 0.67 14.28
CA ILE A 8 -0.44 -0.69 14.31
C ILE A 8 -0.38 -1.28 15.73
N VAL A 9 0.77 -1.19 16.40
CA VAL A 9 0.97 -1.73 17.75
C VAL A 9 0.01 -1.08 18.75
N LEU A 10 -0.07 0.26 18.76
CA LEU A 10 -0.97 1.01 19.63
C LEU A 10 -2.44 0.71 19.33
N THR A 11 -2.79 0.55 18.05
CA THR A 11 -4.14 0.19 17.65
C THR A 11 -4.55 -1.16 18.22
N ILE A 12 -3.73 -2.20 18.07
CA ILE A 12 -4.02 -3.54 18.61
C ILE A 12 -4.07 -3.51 20.14
N TYR A 13 -3.18 -2.75 20.79
CA TYR A 13 -3.14 -2.61 22.23
C TYR A 13 -4.46 -2.08 22.81
N LYS A 14 -5.01 -1.02 22.21
CA LYS A 14 -6.23 -0.37 22.70
C LYS A 14 -7.52 -1.16 22.42
N ILE A 15 -7.52 -2.06 21.44
CA ILE A 15 -8.77 -2.62 20.87
C ILE A 15 -8.80 -4.15 20.91
N GLY A 16 -7.67 -4.77 21.23
CA GLY A 16 -7.46 -6.19 21.17
C GLY A 16 -7.13 -6.73 19.76
N PRO A 17 -7.05 -8.07 19.66
CA PRO A 17 -6.75 -8.77 18.41
C PRO A 17 -7.60 -8.31 17.22
N THR A 18 -6.97 -8.08 16.07
CA THR A 18 -7.65 -7.60 14.87
C THR A 18 -6.99 -8.09 13.57
N PHE A 19 -7.67 -7.93 12.44
CA PHE A 19 -7.20 -8.32 11.11
C PHE A 19 -6.81 -7.09 10.27
N ILE A 20 -6.06 -7.33 9.19
CA ILE A 20 -5.41 -6.29 8.38
C ILE A 20 -6.38 -5.22 7.86
N SER A 21 -7.49 -5.58 7.22
CA SER A 21 -8.41 -4.57 6.65
C SER A 21 -9.03 -3.67 7.72
N LYS A 22 -9.30 -4.22 8.92
CA LYS A 22 -9.79 -3.42 10.04
C LYS A 22 -8.70 -2.53 10.64
N LEU A 23 -7.45 -2.99 10.65
CA LEU A 23 -6.30 -2.17 11.03
C LEU A 23 -6.17 -0.98 10.08
N ALA A 24 -6.00 -1.25 8.79
CA ALA A 24 -5.87 -0.25 7.73
C ALA A 24 -6.97 0.83 7.81
N ASN A 25 -8.22 0.40 7.98
CA ASN A 25 -9.34 1.32 8.12
C ASN A 25 -9.25 2.21 9.38
N ARG A 26 -8.79 1.67 10.53
CA ARG A 26 -8.70 2.44 11.78
C ARG A 26 -7.56 3.45 11.79
N ILE A 27 -6.47 3.13 11.11
CA ILE A 27 -5.29 4.01 11.03
C ILE A 27 -5.26 4.88 9.77
N LEU A 28 -6.20 4.65 8.83
CA LEU A 28 -6.31 5.30 7.52
C LEU A 28 -5.05 5.16 6.67
N GLU A 29 -4.57 3.93 6.54
CA GLU A 29 -3.35 3.62 5.79
C GLU A 29 -3.64 2.58 4.70
N ASN A 30 -2.74 2.48 3.74
CA ASN A 30 -2.84 1.52 2.64
C ASN A 30 -2.81 0.07 3.16
N GLN A 31 -3.71 -0.78 2.66
CA GLN A 31 -3.81 -2.15 3.18
C GLN A 31 -2.56 -3.00 2.90
N ASN A 32 -1.84 -2.72 1.82
CA ASN A 32 -0.60 -3.42 1.47
C ASN A 32 0.55 -3.04 2.38
N GLU A 33 0.74 -1.74 2.65
CA GLU A 33 1.76 -1.25 3.59
C GLU A 33 1.51 -1.76 5.01
N VAL A 34 0.24 -1.82 5.43
CA VAL A 34 -0.14 -2.43 6.70
C VAL A 34 0.22 -3.92 6.73
N ARG A 35 0.00 -4.64 5.63
CA ARG A 35 0.37 -6.06 5.53
C ARG A 35 1.87 -6.26 5.65
N GLU A 36 2.68 -5.41 5.02
CA GLU A 36 4.14 -5.47 5.10
C GLU A 36 4.65 -5.14 6.50
N SER A 37 4.10 -4.11 7.12
CA SER A 37 4.42 -3.72 8.50
C SER A 37 4.04 -4.82 9.49
N VAL A 38 2.88 -5.47 9.32
CA VAL A 38 2.48 -6.63 10.14
C VAL A 38 3.46 -7.79 9.99
N ARG A 39 3.94 -8.09 8.77
CA ARG A 39 4.95 -9.13 8.54
C ARG A 39 6.28 -8.80 9.25
N ALA A 40 6.72 -7.54 9.18
CA ALA A 40 7.92 -7.08 9.88
C ALA A 40 7.75 -7.20 11.42
N LEU A 41 6.61 -6.79 11.96
CA LEU A 41 6.30 -6.90 13.39
C LEU A 41 6.24 -8.35 13.88
N ILE A 42 5.75 -9.29 13.05
CA ILE A 42 5.79 -10.73 13.35
C ILE A 42 7.22 -11.25 13.37
N LYS A 43 8.02 -10.90 12.35
CA LYS A 43 9.45 -11.26 12.29
C LYS A 43 10.20 -10.78 13.53
N ASN A 44 9.84 -9.60 14.03
CA ASN A 44 10.41 -8.98 15.22
C ASN A 44 9.76 -9.45 16.55
N LYS A 45 8.89 -10.47 16.51
CA LYS A 45 8.18 -11.05 17.67
C LYS A 45 7.35 -10.04 18.47
N VAL A 46 6.92 -8.94 17.85
CA VAL A 46 6.02 -7.94 18.45
C VAL A 46 4.57 -8.38 18.32
N LEU A 47 4.22 -8.95 17.17
CA LEU A 47 2.91 -9.52 16.90
C LEU A 47 3.00 -11.03 16.70
N GLU A 48 1.90 -11.71 17.00
CA GLU A 48 1.69 -13.10 16.64
C GLU A 48 0.31 -13.32 16.02
N ARG A 49 0.23 -14.33 15.16
CA ARG A 49 -1.04 -14.77 14.59
C ARG A 49 -1.84 -15.44 15.70
N VAL A 50 -3.12 -15.09 15.83
CA VAL A 50 -4.02 -15.87 16.69
C VAL A 50 -4.17 -17.26 16.07
N GLU A 51 -3.98 -18.34 16.81
CA GLU A 51 -4.06 -19.71 16.27
C GLU A 51 -5.47 -20.28 16.36
N ASN A 52 -6.21 -19.93 17.42
CA ASN A 52 -7.56 -20.44 17.64
C ASN A 52 -8.56 -19.95 16.57
N ILE A 53 -9.54 -20.81 16.30
CA ILE A 53 -10.71 -20.52 15.44
C ILE A 53 -11.56 -19.40 16.05
N MET A 54 -11.56 -19.33 17.37
CA MET A 54 -12.22 -18.30 18.16
C MET A 54 -11.23 -17.21 18.55
N VAL A 55 -11.61 -15.96 18.34
CA VAL A 55 -10.87 -14.78 18.80
C VAL A 55 -11.63 -14.19 19.97
N GLU A 56 -10.95 -14.11 21.10
CA GLU A 56 -11.46 -13.49 22.32
C GLU A 56 -10.78 -12.15 22.52
N TYR A 57 -11.56 -11.10 22.78
CA TYR A 57 -11.02 -9.80 23.15
C TYR A 57 -11.95 -9.08 24.12
N LYS A 58 -11.35 -8.30 25.03
CA LYS A 58 -12.09 -7.45 25.97
C LYS A 58 -12.45 -6.13 25.30
N THR A 59 -13.68 -5.68 25.47
CA THR A 59 -14.11 -4.34 25.04
C THR A 59 -13.83 -3.31 26.14
N LYS A 60 -14.07 -2.04 25.84
CA LYS A 60 -13.97 -0.93 26.80
C LYS A 60 -14.87 -1.11 28.04
N GLU A 61 -15.91 -1.92 27.94
CA GLU A 61 -16.85 -2.24 29.03
C GLU A 61 -16.46 -3.53 29.79
N GLU A 62 -15.22 -4.00 29.63
CA GLU A 62 -14.70 -5.27 30.17
C GLU A 62 -15.41 -6.55 29.71
N ASN A 63 -16.42 -6.43 28.84
CA ASN A 63 -17.12 -7.57 28.26
C ASN A 63 -16.18 -8.40 27.38
N VAL A 64 -16.15 -9.73 27.63
CA VAL A 64 -15.40 -10.69 26.80
C VAL A 64 -16.24 -11.01 25.57
N VAL A 65 -15.76 -10.63 24.39
CA VAL A 65 -16.41 -10.92 23.12
C VAL A 65 -15.69 -12.06 22.44
N VAL A 66 -16.44 -13.11 22.06
CA VAL A 66 -15.93 -14.27 21.33
C VAL A 66 -16.44 -14.23 19.88
N LYS A 67 -15.55 -14.34 18.90
CA LYS A 67 -15.92 -14.36 17.47
C LYS A 67 -15.26 -15.51 16.72
N HIS A 68 -16.03 -16.16 15.86
CA HIS A 68 -15.51 -17.07 14.84
C HIS A 68 -14.66 -16.30 13.81
N ARG A 69 -13.51 -16.86 13.43
CA ARG A 69 -12.63 -16.28 12.42
C ARG A 69 -13.09 -16.57 11.00
N ASN A 70 -13.42 -15.49 10.29
CA ASN A 70 -13.42 -15.46 8.83
C ASN A 70 -12.15 -14.82 8.25
N HIS A 71 -11.27 -14.29 9.12
CA HIS A 71 -10.05 -13.57 8.74
C HIS A 71 -8.85 -13.98 9.61
N THR A 72 -7.64 -13.63 9.17
CA THR A 72 -6.43 -13.81 9.97
C THR A 72 -6.29 -12.65 10.95
N TYR A 73 -6.49 -12.95 12.24
CA TYR A 73 -6.26 -12.02 13.34
C TYR A 73 -4.83 -12.08 13.86
N TYR A 74 -4.36 -10.94 14.33
CA TYR A 74 -3.07 -10.74 14.96
C TYR A 74 -3.28 -10.13 16.34
N LYS A 75 -2.47 -10.55 17.30
CA LYS A 75 -2.44 -10.02 18.67
C LYS A 75 -1.01 -9.67 19.06
N LEU A 76 -0.87 -8.84 20.10
CA LEU A 76 0.43 -8.53 20.67
C LEU A 76 0.99 -9.75 21.40
N THR A 77 2.30 -9.95 21.31
CA THR A 77 3.02 -10.84 22.23
C THR A 77 3.24 -10.11 23.56
N LYS A 78 3.72 -10.81 24.60
CA LYS A 78 4.14 -10.17 25.86
C LYS A 78 5.20 -9.06 25.64
N PHE A 79 6.10 -9.27 24.67
CA PHE A 79 7.08 -8.25 24.28
C PHE A 79 6.42 -7.07 23.57
N GLY A 80 5.46 -7.33 22.69
CA GLY A 80 4.68 -6.30 22.03
C GLY A 80 3.84 -5.46 22.99
N GLU A 81 3.23 -6.07 24.02
CA GLU A 81 2.48 -5.34 25.05
C GLU A 81 3.36 -4.38 25.84
N ARG A 82 4.58 -4.79 26.22
CA ARG A 82 5.53 -3.90 26.89
C ARG A 82 5.89 -2.70 26.02
N LYS A 83 6.21 -2.94 24.75
CA LYS A 83 6.47 -1.88 23.78
C LYS A 83 5.27 -0.96 23.57
N ALA A 84 4.07 -1.51 23.55
CA ALA A 84 2.86 -0.72 23.37
C ALA A 84 2.64 0.25 24.55
N LYS A 85 2.89 -0.20 25.78
CA LYS A 85 2.83 0.66 26.97
C LYS A 85 3.82 1.82 26.90
N GLU A 86 5.08 1.52 26.57
CA GLU A 86 6.11 2.54 26.37
C GLU A 86 5.72 3.56 25.27
N LEU A 87 5.04 3.11 24.22
CA LEU A 87 4.57 4.00 23.16
C LEU A 87 3.34 4.83 23.59
N ASP A 88 2.40 4.26 24.32
CA ASP A 88 1.15 4.93 24.71
C ASP A 88 1.40 6.08 25.70
N GLU A 89 2.44 5.96 26.53
CA GLU A 89 2.90 7.02 27.43
C GLU A 89 3.57 8.19 26.68
N ASN A 90 4.14 7.93 25.51
CA ASN A 90 4.97 8.88 24.77
C ASN A 90 4.34 9.40 23.47
N MET A 91 3.17 8.89 23.07
CA MET A 91 2.51 9.24 21.82
C MET A 91 1.03 9.51 22.05
N GLU A 92 0.61 10.72 21.67
CA GLU A 92 -0.80 11.05 21.56
C GLU A 92 -1.37 10.36 20.30
N PHE A 93 -1.98 9.20 20.50
CA PHE A 93 -2.57 8.40 19.42
C PHE A 93 -4.09 8.32 19.56
N GLU A 94 -4.79 9.12 18.76
CA GLU A 94 -6.24 9.07 18.63
C GLU A 94 -6.69 7.87 17.81
N LEU A 95 -7.40 6.95 18.47
CA LEU A 95 -7.93 5.77 17.83
C LEU A 95 -9.33 6.07 17.29
N ARG A 96 -9.48 6.07 15.96
CA ARG A 96 -10.79 6.28 15.33
C ARG A 96 -11.74 5.13 15.66
N GLU A 97 -13.01 5.47 15.87
CA GLU A 97 -14.06 4.47 15.99
C GLU A 97 -14.10 3.62 14.70
N ALA A 98 -14.32 2.31 14.85
CA ALA A 98 -14.58 1.52 13.65
C ALA A 98 -15.89 2.02 13.05
N PHE A 99 -15.86 2.47 11.80
CA PHE A 99 -17.09 2.67 11.04
C PHE A 99 -17.89 1.36 11.09
N LYS A 100 -19.19 1.44 11.43
CA LYS A 100 -20.11 0.28 11.43
C LYS A 100 -20.10 -0.42 10.07
N THR A 101 -19.93 0.36 9.00
CA THR A 101 -19.68 -0.09 7.64
C THR A 101 -18.24 0.26 7.27
N TYR A 102 -17.42 -0.75 6.99
CA TYR A 102 -16.12 -0.57 6.35
C TYR A 102 -16.24 0.46 5.22
N ASN A 103 -15.57 1.61 5.35
CA ASN A 103 -15.67 2.70 4.38
C ASN A 103 -14.86 2.32 3.14
N LYS A 104 -15.41 1.38 2.38
CA LYS A 104 -14.78 0.73 1.23
C LYS A 104 -14.37 1.76 0.18
N ALA A 105 -15.14 2.82 0.00
CA ALA A 105 -14.80 3.90 -0.92
C ALA A 105 -13.53 4.65 -0.49
N LEU A 106 -13.40 4.98 0.80
CA LEU A 106 -12.20 5.62 1.32
C LEU A 106 -10.98 4.70 1.28
N GLN A 107 -11.13 3.43 1.68
CA GLN A 107 -10.03 2.48 1.62
C GLN A 107 -9.62 2.19 0.17
N ASN A 108 -10.57 2.08 -0.75
CA ASN A 108 -10.27 1.96 -2.19
C ASN A 108 -9.50 3.20 -2.67
N LYS A 109 -9.85 4.41 -2.22
CA LYS A 109 -9.07 5.61 -2.56
C LYS A 109 -7.66 5.54 -2.00
N LEU A 110 -7.44 5.11 -0.75
CA LEU A 110 -6.09 4.95 -0.18
C LEU A 110 -5.28 3.85 -0.87
N ASP A 111 -5.93 2.73 -1.16
CA ASP A 111 -5.33 1.60 -1.86
C ASP A 111 -4.98 1.96 -3.32
N ASN A 112 -5.77 2.85 -3.93
CA ASN A 112 -5.56 3.37 -5.28
C ASN A 112 -4.80 4.72 -5.32
N ASN A 113 -4.58 5.43 -4.21
CA ASN A 113 -3.84 6.70 -4.21
C ASN A 113 -2.37 6.49 -4.55
N ILE A 114 -1.84 5.31 -4.22
CA ILE A 114 -0.55 4.83 -4.75
C ILE A 114 -0.59 4.79 -6.28
N LYS A 115 -1.75 4.54 -6.92
CA LYS A 115 -1.92 4.62 -8.38
C LYS A 115 -2.23 6.02 -8.91
N GLU A 116 -2.83 6.92 -8.13
CA GLU A 116 -3.18 8.28 -8.60
C GLU A 116 -2.00 9.24 -8.62
N GLU A 117 -1.01 9.13 -7.71
CA GLU A 117 0.28 9.85 -7.87
C GLU A 117 1.05 9.38 -9.12
N ILE A 118 0.68 8.23 -9.68
CA ILE A 118 1.38 7.54 -10.78
C ILE A 118 0.79 7.82 -12.18
N ILE A 119 -0.43 8.36 -12.29
CA ILE A 119 -1.09 8.61 -13.59
C ILE A 119 -1.19 10.11 -13.85
N LYS A 120 -0.07 10.82 -13.72
CA LYS A 120 0.03 12.13 -14.36
C LYS A 120 0.32 11.90 -15.84
N ALA A 121 -0.68 12.13 -16.68
CA ALA A 121 -0.51 12.13 -18.12
C ALA A 121 0.32 13.36 -18.50
N ILE A 122 1.40 13.13 -19.24
CA ILE A 122 2.31 14.15 -19.75
C ILE A 122 2.37 14.04 -21.26
N TYR A 123 2.14 15.15 -21.93
CA TYR A 123 2.33 15.24 -23.37
C TYR A 123 3.82 15.34 -23.68
N CYS A 124 4.33 14.46 -24.54
CA CYS A 124 5.74 14.47 -24.94
C CYS A 124 5.94 13.99 -26.38
N VAL A 125 7.13 14.27 -26.89
CA VAL A 125 7.68 13.73 -28.14
C VAL A 125 8.80 12.76 -27.79
N ILE A 126 8.71 11.52 -28.28
CA ILE A 126 9.64 10.44 -27.97
C ILE A 126 10.35 10.04 -29.26
N ASP A 127 11.65 10.29 -29.35
CA ASP A 127 12.49 9.94 -30.51
C ASP A 127 13.45 8.80 -30.15
N PHE A 128 13.50 7.76 -31.00
CA PHE A 128 14.42 6.62 -30.80
C PHE A 128 14.78 5.92 -32.13
N PRO A 129 15.92 5.20 -32.18
CA PRO A 129 16.30 4.41 -33.34
C PRO A 129 15.47 3.12 -33.47
N TYR A 130 15.31 2.60 -34.70
CA TYR A 130 14.58 1.34 -34.95
C TYR A 130 15.04 0.16 -34.08
N SER A 131 16.32 0.11 -33.71
CA SER A 131 16.85 -0.94 -32.83
C SER A 131 16.18 -0.99 -31.45
N GLN A 132 15.54 0.10 -31.01
CA GLN A 132 14.82 0.18 -29.73
C GLN A 132 13.32 -0.05 -29.86
N GLU A 133 12.79 -0.27 -31.05
CA GLU A 133 11.34 -0.38 -31.29
C GLU A 133 10.67 -1.43 -30.40
N LEU A 134 11.25 -2.63 -30.29
CA LEU A 134 10.68 -3.71 -29.46
C LEU A 134 10.66 -3.35 -27.97
N ASN A 135 11.68 -2.65 -27.48
CA ASN A 135 11.77 -2.24 -26.08
C ASN A 135 10.75 -1.13 -25.76
N VAL A 136 10.60 -0.17 -26.67
CA VAL A 136 9.62 0.91 -26.54
C VAL A 136 8.19 0.36 -26.66
N LYS A 137 7.94 -0.58 -27.58
CA LYS A 137 6.66 -1.31 -27.70
C LYS A 137 6.30 -2.06 -26.41
N ALA A 138 7.28 -2.71 -25.77
CA ALA A 138 7.04 -3.42 -24.52
C ALA A 138 6.67 -2.49 -23.35
N ILE A 139 7.15 -1.24 -23.35
CA ILE A 139 6.83 -0.24 -22.32
C ILE A 139 5.46 0.39 -22.57
N LEU A 140 5.16 0.78 -23.82
CA LEU A 140 3.95 1.54 -24.18
C LEU A 140 2.75 0.66 -24.60
N ASN A 141 2.97 -0.63 -24.85
CA ASN A 141 1.95 -1.61 -25.25
C ASN A 141 1.03 -1.06 -26.37
N GLU A 142 -0.29 -1.09 -26.18
CA GLU A 142 -1.31 -0.66 -27.14
C GLU A 142 -1.19 0.83 -27.53
N ARG A 143 -0.55 1.66 -26.70
CA ARG A 143 -0.36 3.10 -26.98
C ARG A 143 0.67 3.34 -28.06
N PHE A 144 1.62 2.42 -28.26
CA PHE A 144 2.68 2.57 -29.24
C PHE A 144 2.13 2.83 -30.64
N GLU A 145 1.25 1.94 -31.11
CA GLU A 145 0.63 2.00 -32.44
C GLU A 145 -0.24 3.25 -32.61
N THR A 146 -0.81 3.76 -31.51
CA THR A 146 -1.64 4.97 -31.52
C THR A 146 -0.83 6.25 -31.66
N LEU A 147 0.42 6.25 -31.16
CA LEU A 147 1.28 7.43 -31.06
C LEU A 147 2.30 7.54 -32.21
N GLN A 148 2.49 6.48 -32.99
CA GLN A 148 3.60 6.34 -33.93
C GLN A 148 3.46 7.18 -35.20
N LYS A 149 4.54 7.89 -35.54
CA LYS A 149 4.81 8.41 -36.89
C LYS A 149 6.24 8.10 -37.28
N GLU A 150 6.42 7.47 -38.44
CA GLU A 150 7.75 7.08 -38.94
C GLU A 150 8.38 8.20 -39.76
N TYR A 151 9.64 8.53 -39.47
CA TYR A 151 10.41 9.53 -40.21
C TYR A 151 11.83 9.03 -40.47
N GLY A 152 12.10 8.52 -41.69
CA GLY A 152 13.44 8.12 -42.10
C GLY A 152 14.01 6.96 -41.26
N HIS A 153 15.22 7.11 -40.72
CA HIS A 153 15.92 6.10 -39.90
C HIS A 153 15.58 6.12 -38.41
N THR A 154 14.57 6.89 -38.01
CA THR A 154 14.15 7.12 -36.62
C THR A 154 12.64 7.00 -36.48
N ILE A 155 12.17 6.51 -35.33
CA ILE A 155 10.75 6.47 -34.98
C ILE A 155 10.47 7.61 -34.00
N THR A 156 9.40 8.36 -34.26
CA THR A 156 8.92 9.44 -33.39
C THR A 156 7.51 9.11 -32.90
N LEU A 157 7.31 9.10 -31.58
CA LEU A 157 5.98 9.00 -30.97
C LEU A 157 5.56 10.37 -30.45
N ARG A 158 4.28 10.73 -30.60
CA ARG A 158 3.74 11.98 -30.06
C ARG A 158 2.42 11.77 -29.36
N GLY A 159 2.35 12.19 -28.11
CA GLY A 159 1.11 12.23 -27.35
C GLY A 159 1.31 12.05 -25.86
N GLU A 160 0.26 11.59 -25.18
CA GLU A 160 0.25 11.47 -23.73
C GLU A 160 0.77 10.11 -23.27
N ILE A 161 1.76 10.14 -22.39
CA ILE A 161 2.25 8.98 -21.64
C ILE A 161 2.19 9.28 -20.13
N THR A 162 2.36 8.27 -19.30
CA THR A 162 2.47 8.42 -17.84
C THR A 162 3.90 8.74 -17.42
N GLU A 163 4.09 9.35 -16.25
CA GLU A 163 5.43 9.62 -15.71
C GLU A 163 6.26 8.33 -15.52
N ILE A 164 5.64 7.19 -15.17
CA ILE A 164 6.35 5.90 -15.09
C ILE A 164 6.81 5.41 -16.46
N GLU A 165 5.97 5.54 -17.48
CA GLU A 165 6.36 5.20 -18.85
C GLU A 165 7.56 6.08 -19.27
N LYS A 166 7.55 7.37 -18.92
CA LYS A 166 8.69 8.27 -19.17
C LYS A 166 9.97 7.82 -18.46
N GLU A 167 9.90 7.50 -17.17
CA GLU A 167 11.08 7.03 -16.41
C GLU A 167 11.69 5.77 -17.03
N LYS A 168 10.86 4.78 -17.34
CA LYS A 168 11.29 3.53 -17.99
C LYS A 168 11.89 3.75 -19.37
N LEU A 169 11.36 4.71 -20.14
CA LEU A 169 11.89 5.04 -21.46
C LEU A 169 13.24 5.76 -21.37
N LEU A 170 13.47 6.58 -20.33
CA LEU A 170 14.77 7.24 -20.11
C LEU A 170 15.88 6.26 -19.71
N GLU A 171 15.54 5.05 -19.24
CA GLU A 171 16.51 3.98 -18.98
C GLU A 171 17.03 3.33 -20.27
N LEU A 172 16.34 3.51 -21.40
CA LEU A 172 16.75 2.94 -22.68
C LEU A 172 17.82 3.81 -23.36
N PRO A 173 18.86 3.19 -23.97
CA PRO A 173 19.91 3.93 -24.62
C PRO A 173 19.41 4.60 -25.90
N ASN A 174 19.83 5.84 -26.14
CA ASN A 174 19.50 6.63 -27.32
C ASN A 174 17.99 6.91 -27.51
N VAL A 175 17.24 6.97 -26.41
CA VAL A 175 15.86 7.48 -26.38
C VAL A 175 15.89 8.93 -25.90
N VAL A 176 15.23 9.83 -26.65
CA VAL A 176 15.10 11.25 -26.31
C VAL A 176 13.62 11.56 -26.09
N ILE A 177 13.30 12.20 -24.96
CA ILE A 177 11.94 12.62 -24.61
C ILE A 177 11.93 14.14 -24.43
N ILE A 178 11.13 14.84 -25.23
CA ILE A 178 10.95 16.30 -25.23
C ILE A 178 9.56 16.65 -24.71
#